data_AF-A0A174Z0B5-F1
#
_entry.id   AF-A0A174Z0B5-F1
#
_cell.length_a   1.000
_cell.length_b   1.000
_cell.length_c   1.000
_cell.angle_alpha   90.00
_cell.angle_beta   90.00
_cell.angle_gamma   90.00
#
_symmetry.space_group_name_H-M   'P 1'
#
loop_
_entity.id
_entity.type
_entity.pdbx_description
1 polymer ?
#
loop_
_entity_poly.entity_id
_entity_poly.type
_entity_poly.pdbx_seq_one_letter_code
_entity_poly.pdbx_strand_id
1 'polypeptide(L)'
;MLKYYPQTIKEYEERIAGYENDVAFAEQHKPQGEDKFCPMTLKGVTYTEKADAGEMLLAICKDYPMSAATEIGSYRGFRIEIYYDTVNAHYCMNLCGKAKHKVDLGSDALGNLTRIENELSKLPARLEAAKTKKAETIAQLETAKEEIKKPFAFEDELKEKTERLNALNIELNLNEKDTSVMDTESEQTEEQPERKCASRER
;
A
#
# COMPACT_ATOMS: atom_id res chain seq x y z
N MET A 1 -13.67 -6.41 -9.08
CA MET A 1 -13.37 -6.02 -7.68
C MET A 1 -13.33 -7.23 -6.72
N LEU A 2 -14.30 -8.16 -6.74
CA LEU A 2 -14.36 -9.33 -5.84
C LEU A 2 -13.17 -10.34 -5.88
N LYS A 3 -12.42 -10.42 -6.99
CA LYS A 3 -11.26 -11.32 -7.10
C LYS A 3 -9.99 -10.82 -6.39
N TYR A 4 -9.89 -9.52 -6.13
CA TYR A 4 -8.68 -8.90 -5.57
C TYR A 4 -8.62 -9.03 -4.05
N TYR A 5 -9.77 -8.87 -3.38
CA TYR A 5 -9.84 -8.93 -1.94
C TYR A 5 -9.31 -10.22 -1.28
N PRO A 6 -9.59 -11.46 -1.78
CA PRO A 6 -9.02 -12.66 -1.18
C PRO A 6 -7.48 -12.73 -1.33
N GLN A 7 -6.92 -12.17 -2.41
CA GLN A 7 -5.46 -12.06 -2.55
C GLN A 7 -4.89 -11.05 -1.55
N THR A 8 -5.53 -9.88 -1.43
CA THR A 8 -5.13 -8.83 -0.50
C THR A 8 -5.21 -9.29 0.96
N ILE A 9 -6.24 -10.06 1.34
CA ILE A 9 -6.35 -10.63 2.70
C ILE A 9 -5.19 -11.59 2.98
N LYS A 10 -4.85 -12.46 2.02
CA LYS A 10 -3.75 -13.41 2.17
C LYS A 10 -2.40 -12.69 2.32
N GLU A 11 -2.16 -11.65 1.53
CA GLU A 11 -0.97 -10.81 1.67
C GLU A 11 -0.91 -10.11 3.05
N TYR A 12 -2.05 -9.64 3.56
CA TYR A 12 -2.14 -9.08 4.90
C TYR A 12 -1.86 -10.12 5.98
N GLU A 13 -2.34 -11.36 5.83
CA GLU A 13 -2.05 -12.46 6.75
C GLU A 13 -0.57 -12.79 6.80
N GLU A 14 0.08 -12.93 5.64
CA GLU A 14 1.52 -13.19 5.56
C GLU A 14 2.32 -12.05 6.19
N ARG A 15 1.92 -10.79 5.95
CA ARG A 15 2.54 -9.63 6.60
C ARG A 15 2.36 -9.61 8.11
N ILE A 16 1.15 -9.91 8.60
CA ILE A 16 0.86 -9.98 10.03
C ILE A 16 1.73 -11.07 10.67
N ALA A 17 1.82 -12.25 10.07
CA ALA A 17 2.69 -13.32 10.57
C ALA A 17 4.16 -12.89 10.62
N GLY A 18 4.63 -12.12 9.62
CA GLY A 18 5.96 -11.50 9.65
C GLY A 18 6.13 -10.55 10.84
N TYR A 19 5.17 -9.67 11.08
CA TYR A 19 5.20 -8.76 12.23
C TYR A 19 5.10 -9.48 13.57
N GLU A 20 4.33 -10.56 13.69
CA GLU A 20 4.27 -11.36 14.93
C GLU A 20 5.62 -11.98 15.26
N ASN A 21 6.30 -12.53 14.25
CA ASN A 21 7.65 -13.05 14.41
C ASN A 21 8.63 -11.95 14.81
N ASP A 22 8.57 -10.79 14.16
CA ASP A 22 9.45 -9.67 14.49
C ASP A 22 9.21 -9.12 15.89
N VAL A 23 7.96 -9.04 16.33
CA VAL A 23 7.61 -8.65 17.71
C VAL A 23 8.19 -9.67 18.68
N ALA A 24 7.92 -10.97 18.49
CA ALA A 24 8.45 -12.02 19.36
C ALA A 24 9.98 -12.01 19.40
N PHE A 25 10.63 -11.79 18.26
CA PHE A 25 12.08 -11.72 18.14
C PHE A 25 12.64 -10.48 18.85
N ALA A 26 11.99 -9.32 18.69
CA ALA A 26 12.34 -8.11 19.43
C ALA A 26 12.16 -8.27 20.95
N GLU A 27 11.11 -8.99 21.38
CA GLU A 27 10.88 -9.29 22.79
C GLU A 27 11.91 -10.24 23.39
N GLN A 28 12.31 -11.28 22.65
CA GLN A 28 13.37 -12.20 23.07
C GLN A 28 14.72 -11.50 23.23
N HIS A 29 15.00 -10.49 22.40
CA HIS A 29 16.23 -9.72 22.42
C HIS A 29 16.08 -8.35 23.14
N LYS A 30 15.07 -8.21 24.01
CA LYS A 30 14.96 -7.06 24.91
C LYS A 30 16.18 -7.01 25.85
N PRO A 31 16.72 -5.82 26.16
CA PRO A 31 17.79 -5.68 27.13
C PRO A 31 17.29 -6.18 28.48
N GLN A 32 17.86 -7.30 28.94
CA GLN A 32 17.61 -7.82 30.27
C GLN A 32 18.61 -7.17 31.23
N GLY A 33 18.28 -5.98 31.74
CA GLY A 33 19.12 -5.30 32.74
C GLY A 33 18.84 -3.81 32.89
N GLU A 34 19.46 -3.19 33.89
CA GLU A 34 19.48 -1.72 34.08
C GLU A 34 20.18 -0.99 32.92
N ASP A 35 20.97 -1.72 32.12
CA ASP A 35 21.62 -1.20 30.94
C ASP A 35 20.63 -1.01 29.80
N LYS A 36 20.31 0.25 29.53
CA LYS A 36 19.33 0.69 28.53
C LYS A 36 19.83 0.52 27.08
N PHE A 37 20.88 -0.25 26.84
CA PHE A 37 21.46 -0.47 25.51
C PHE A 37 21.77 -1.93 25.26
N CYS A 38 21.40 -2.44 24.08
CA CYS A 38 21.89 -3.73 23.61
C CYS A 38 23.15 -3.51 22.78
N PRO A 39 24.14 -4.41 22.83
CA PRO A 39 25.30 -4.32 21.95
C PRO A 39 24.87 -4.26 20.49
N MET A 40 25.46 -3.32 19.74
CA MET A 40 25.23 -3.16 18.30
C MET A 40 26.47 -3.61 17.54
N THR A 41 26.30 -4.47 16.54
CA THR A 41 27.41 -4.90 15.69
C THR A 41 27.35 -4.12 14.38
N LEU A 42 28.39 -3.34 14.06
CA LEU A 42 28.52 -2.58 12.82
C LEU A 42 29.85 -2.91 12.15
N LYS A 43 29.85 -3.24 10.85
CA LYS A 43 31.02 -3.67 10.05
C LYS A 43 31.85 -4.78 10.74
N GLY A 44 31.20 -5.66 11.50
CA GLY A 44 31.86 -6.74 12.25
C GLY A 44 32.47 -6.33 13.60
N VAL A 45 32.32 -5.07 14.02
CA VAL A 45 32.74 -4.57 15.33
C VAL A 45 31.52 -4.45 16.24
N THR A 46 31.61 -4.99 17.46
CA THR A 46 30.53 -4.92 18.46
C THR A 46 30.77 -3.75 19.40
N TYR A 47 29.82 -2.83 19.45
CA TYR A 47 29.80 -1.65 20.29
C TYR A 47 28.86 -1.88 21.47
N THR A 48 29.38 -1.74 22.69
CA THR A 48 28.61 -1.83 23.94
C THR A 48 28.20 -0.45 24.47
N GLU A 49 28.80 0.62 23.95
CA GLU A 49 28.49 2.00 24.34
C GLU A 49 27.60 2.68 23.29
N LYS A 50 26.61 3.45 23.77
CA LYS A 50 25.68 4.18 22.89
C LYS A 50 26.38 5.25 22.07
N ALA A 51 27.35 5.95 22.67
CA ALA A 51 28.08 7.00 21.98
C ALA A 51 28.86 6.43 20.78
N ASP A 52 29.67 5.40 21.04
CA ASP A 52 30.50 4.76 20.02
C ASP A 52 29.66 4.13 18.90
N ALA A 53 28.58 3.43 19.24
CA ALA A 53 27.70 2.82 18.25
C ALA A 53 27.04 3.88 17.34
N GLY A 54 26.57 4.99 17.92
CA GLY A 54 25.92 6.06 17.17
C GLY A 54 26.88 6.85 16.30
N GLU A 55 28.10 7.14 16.78
CA GLU A 55 29.15 7.78 15.98
C GLU A 55 29.57 6.92 14.80
N MET A 56 29.76 5.62 15.05
CA MET A 56 30.12 4.67 14.00
C MET A 56 29.00 4.49 12.98
N LEU A 57 27.74 4.47 13.42
CA LEU A 57 26.60 4.47 12.49
C LEU A 57 26.63 5.70 11.56
N LEU A 58 26.89 6.89 12.10
CA LEU A 58 27.00 8.12 11.30
C LEU A 58 28.21 8.12 10.37
N ALA A 59 29.36 7.62 10.82
CA ALA A 59 30.56 7.47 10.01
C ALA A 59 30.28 6.54 8.82
N ILE A 60 29.63 5.40 9.06
CA ILE A 60 29.22 4.48 8.01
C ILE A 60 28.22 5.15 7.07
N CYS A 61 27.25 5.92 7.55
CA CYS A 61 26.34 6.64 6.65
C CYS A 61 27.10 7.58 5.71
N LYS A 62 28.09 8.32 6.20
CA LYS A 62 28.93 9.21 5.37
C LYS A 62 29.78 8.47 4.35
N ASP A 63 30.27 7.27 4.70
CA ASP A 63 31.07 6.43 3.80
C ASP A 63 30.25 5.82 2.65
N TYR A 64 28.93 5.70 2.80
CA TYR A 64 28.04 5.04 1.84
C TYR A 64 26.99 6.00 1.27
N PRO A 65 27.36 6.90 0.34
CA PRO A 65 26.42 7.81 -0.33
C PRO A 65 25.56 7.11 -1.40
N MET A 66 25.43 5.78 -1.35
CA MET A 66 24.71 5.01 -2.35
C MET A 66 23.22 4.88 -2.01
N SER A 67 22.37 4.96 -3.03
CA SER A 67 20.93 4.69 -2.91
C SER A 67 20.61 3.20 -2.71
N ALA A 68 21.59 2.32 -2.93
CA ALA A 68 21.42 0.89 -2.74
C ALA A 68 21.50 0.51 -1.25
N ALA A 69 20.52 -0.26 -0.79
CA ALA A 69 20.52 -0.82 0.56
C ALA A 69 21.72 -1.72 0.79
N THR A 70 22.58 -1.31 1.72
CA THR A 70 23.81 -2.01 2.07
C THR A 70 23.74 -2.50 3.51
N GLU A 71 23.97 -3.79 3.71
CA GLU A 71 24.07 -4.37 5.05
C GLU A 71 25.31 -3.84 5.76
N ILE A 72 25.10 -3.25 6.94
CA ILE A 72 26.19 -2.69 7.75
C ILE A 72 26.35 -3.42 9.07
N GLY A 73 25.44 -4.30 9.45
CA GLY A 73 25.58 -5.11 10.66
C GLY A 73 24.27 -5.59 11.23
N SER A 74 24.20 -5.71 12.56
CA SER A 74 23.04 -6.23 13.27
C SER A 74 22.80 -5.56 14.62
N TYR A 75 21.54 -5.38 14.98
CA TYR A 75 21.10 -4.83 16.26
C TYR A 75 19.93 -5.62 16.82
N ARG A 76 20.05 -6.12 18.06
CA ARG A 76 19.05 -7.00 18.69
C ARG A 76 18.63 -8.18 17.79
N GLY A 77 19.60 -8.72 17.06
CA GLY A 77 19.42 -9.78 16.07
C GLY A 77 18.75 -9.38 14.75
N PHE A 78 18.26 -8.13 14.62
CA PHE A 78 17.82 -7.60 13.34
C PHE A 78 19.02 -7.24 12.49
N ARG A 79 19.00 -7.60 11.21
CA ARG A 79 19.99 -7.14 10.25
C ARG A 79 19.75 -5.66 9.96
N ILE A 80 20.80 -4.86 9.95
CA ILE A 80 20.74 -3.44 9.64
C ILE A 80 21.25 -3.22 8.22
N GLU A 81 20.39 -2.62 7.39
CA GLU A 81 20.76 -2.09 6.08
C GLU A 81 20.66 -0.56 6.11
N ILE A 82 21.56 0.17 5.46
CA ILE A 82 21.43 1.62 5.24
C ILE A 82 21.37 1.94 3.75
N TYR A 83 20.72 3.05 3.43
CA TYR A 83 20.70 3.60 2.08
C TYR A 83 20.46 5.11 2.14
N TYR A 84 20.91 5.81 1.10
CA TYR A 84 20.61 7.22 0.93
C TYR A 84 19.30 7.41 0.15
N ASP A 85 18.30 8.01 0.78
CA ASP A 85 17.05 8.38 0.13
C ASP A 85 17.26 9.67 -0.66
N THR A 86 17.44 9.53 -1.98
CA THR A 86 17.66 10.65 -2.90
C THR A 86 16.46 11.57 -3.04
N VAL A 87 15.26 11.07 -2.73
CA VAL A 87 14.01 11.86 -2.85
C VAL A 87 13.89 12.80 -1.67
N ASN A 88 14.15 12.29 -0.46
CA ASN A 88 14.01 13.06 0.77
C ASN A 88 15.35 13.62 1.30
N ALA A 89 16.44 13.44 0.54
CA ALA A 89 17.79 13.90 0.81
C ALA A 89 18.34 13.56 2.22
N HIS A 90 17.97 12.40 2.78
CA HIS A 90 18.44 11.95 4.08
C HIS A 90 18.81 10.46 4.07
N TYR A 91 19.56 10.04 5.09
CA TYR A 91 19.92 8.64 5.27
C TYR A 91 18.77 7.87 5.92
N CYS A 92 18.47 6.71 5.38
CA CYS A 92 17.48 5.79 5.92
C CYS A 92 18.15 4.47 6.28
N MET A 93 17.60 3.83 7.31
CA MET A 93 18.04 2.54 7.80
C MET A 93 16.86 1.56 7.76
N ASN A 94 17.08 0.35 7.26
CA ASN A 94 16.11 -0.73 7.37
C ASN A 94 16.57 -1.71 8.45
N LEU A 95 15.67 -1.99 9.39
CA LEU A 95 15.78 -3.14 10.29
C LEU A 95 15.10 -4.33 9.59
N CYS A 96 15.92 -5.26 9.13
CA CYS A 96 15.50 -6.46 8.41
C CYS A 96 15.34 -7.62 9.40
N GLY A 97 14.09 -7.95 9.70
CA GLY A 97 13.67 -9.22 10.31
C GLY A 97 12.95 -10.09 9.28
N LYS A 98 11.78 -10.61 9.64
CA LYS A 98 10.80 -11.17 8.69
C LYS A 98 10.12 -10.07 7.89
N ALA A 99 9.92 -8.89 8.48
CA ALA A 99 9.56 -7.68 7.76
C ALA A 99 10.70 -6.66 7.77
N LYS A 100 10.63 -5.70 6.84
CA LYS A 100 11.57 -4.57 6.77
C LYS A 100 10.94 -3.36 7.43
N HIS A 101 11.62 -2.82 8.44
CA HIS A 101 11.17 -1.61 9.16
C HIS A 101 12.10 -0.45 8.84
N LYS A 102 11.56 0.59 8.18
CA LYS A 102 12.31 1.79 7.81
C LYS A 102 12.42 2.73 9.00
N VAL A 103 13.63 3.22 9.26
CA VAL A 103 13.97 4.23 10.27
C VAL A 103 14.73 5.36 9.59
N ASP A 104 14.26 6.59 9.74
CA ASP A 104 14.95 7.76 9.20
C ASP A 104 16.07 8.20 10.15
N LEU A 105 17.29 8.32 9.61
CA LEU A 105 18.48 8.73 10.36
C LEU A 105 18.68 10.24 10.23
N GLY A 106 18.89 10.91 11.36
CA GLY A 106 19.28 12.31 11.44
C GLY A 106 20.79 12.49 11.66
N SER A 107 21.21 13.72 11.94
CA SER A 107 22.61 14.09 12.19
C SER A 107 23.12 13.76 13.59
N ASP A 108 22.24 13.36 14.51
CA ASP A 108 22.58 13.10 15.92
C ASP A 108 22.69 11.59 16.19
N ALA A 109 23.85 11.18 16.70
CA ALA A 109 24.20 9.79 17.00
C ALA A 109 23.25 9.17 18.03
N LEU A 110 23.06 9.84 19.17
CA LEU A 110 22.22 9.34 20.26
C LEU A 110 20.73 9.41 19.91
N GLY A 111 20.32 10.47 19.22
CA GLY A 111 18.98 10.61 18.67
C GLY A 111 18.63 9.49 17.71
N ASN A 112 19.56 9.05 16.85
CA ASN A 112 19.35 7.92 15.94
C ASN A 112 19.11 6.62 16.70
N LEU A 113 19.93 6.31 17.71
CA LEU A 113 19.70 5.13 18.56
C LEU A 113 18.34 5.18 19.25
N THR A 114 17.93 6.35 19.74
CA THR A 114 16.61 6.53 20.36
C THR A 114 15.48 6.32 19.34
N ARG A 115 15.64 6.78 18.09
CA ARG A 115 14.66 6.53 17.01
C ARG A 115 14.54 5.03 16.71
N ILE A 116 15.66 4.31 16.68
CA ILE A 116 15.68 2.85 16.46
C ILE A 116 14.92 2.13 17.59
N GLU A 117 15.21 2.48 18.84
CA GLU A 117 14.50 1.94 20.01
C GLU A 117 13.00 2.22 19.98
N ASN A 118 12.63 3.45 19.62
CA ASN A 118 11.23 3.85 19.49
C ASN A 118 10.53 3.07 18.37
N GLU A 119 11.23 2.78 17.27
CA GLU A 119 10.68 2.00 16.17
C GLU A 119 10.42 0.55 16.59
N LEU A 120 11.39 -0.08 17.27
CA LEU A 120 11.24 -1.42 17.83
C LEU A 120 10.09 -1.48 18.85
N SER A 121 9.94 -0.43 19.67
CA SER A 121 8.84 -0.33 20.65
C SER A 121 7.46 -0.15 20.01
N LYS A 122 7.39 0.34 18.77
CA LYS A 122 6.16 0.50 17.99
C LYS A 122 5.74 -0.76 17.24
N LEU A 123 6.62 -1.77 17.11
CA LEU A 123 6.29 -3.04 16.45
C LEU A 123 4.99 -3.69 16.95
N PRO A 124 4.75 -3.85 18.26
CA PRO A 124 3.49 -4.44 18.75
C PRO A 124 2.28 -3.57 18.40
N ALA A 125 2.40 -2.25 18.48
CA ALA A 125 1.31 -1.34 18.07
C ALA A 125 1.03 -1.43 16.57
N ARG A 126 2.06 -1.60 15.73
CA ARG A 126 1.90 -1.80 14.28
C ARG A 126 1.26 -3.13 13.95
N LEU A 127 1.60 -4.19 14.69
CA LEU A 127 0.98 -5.49 14.56
C LEU A 127 -0.54 -5.39 14.81
N GLU A 128 -0.94 -4.77 15.91
CA GLU A 128 -2.35 -4.58 16.24
C GLU A 128 -3.07 -3.71 15.19
N ALA A 129 -2.44 -2.62 14.73
CA ALA A 129 -2.99 -1.80 13.66
C ALA A 129 -3.17 -2.58 12.34
N ALA A 130 -2.24 -3.49 12.01
CA ALA A 130 -2.36 -4.36 10.83
C ALA A 130 -3.51 -5.36 10.97
N LYS A 131 -3.70 -5.95 12.16
CA LYS A 131 -4.85 -6.82 12.47
C LYS A 131 -6.18 -6.08 12.34
N THR A 132 -6.28 -4.86 12.86
CA THR A 132 -7.47 -4.02 12.74
C THR A 132 -7.80 -3.73 11.27
N LYS A 133 -6.81 -3.31 10.47
CA LYS A 133 -7.01 -3.05 9.03
C LYS A 133 -7.47 -4.29 8.25
N LYS A 134 -6.97 -5.48 8.62
CA LYS A 134 -7.45 -6.74 8.04
C LYS A 134 -8.93 -6.95 8.36
N ALA A 135 -9.33 -6.77 9.62
CA ALA A 135 -10.72 -6.90 10.03
C ALA A 135 -11.65 -5.89 9.32
N GLU A 136 -11.23 -4.63 9.21
CA GLU A 136 -11.95 -3.61 8.46
C GLU A 136 -12.11 -3.97 6.97
N THR A 137 -11.06 -4.48 6.34
CA THR A 137 -11.09 -4.91 4.93
C THR A 137 -12.06 -6.08 4.72
N ILE A 138 -12.12 -7.01 5.68
CA ILE A 138 -13.06 -8.13 5.66
C ILE A 138 -14.50 -7.62 5.81
N ALA A 139 -14.75 -6.68 6.71
CA ALA A 139 -16.07 -6.08 6.89
C ALA A 139 -16.54 -5.35 5.62
N GLN A 140 -15.67 -4.53 5.02
CA GLN A 140 -15.97 -3.84 3.74
C GLN A 140 -16.30 -4.83 2.62
N LEU A 141 -15.63 -5.98 2.61
CA LEU A 141 -15.91 -7.06 1.68
C LEU A 141 -17.29 -7.67 1.85
N GLU A 142 -17.71 -7.89 3.10
CA GLU A 142 -19.03 -8.42 3.42
C GLU A 142 -20.12 -7.42 3.04
N THR A 143 -19.95 -6.15 3.41
CA THR A 143 -20.87 -5.07 2.99
C THR A 143 -20.97 -4.97 1.48
N ALA A 144 -19.85 -4.98 0.75
CA ALA A 144 -19.86 -4.93 -0.71
C ALA A 144 -20.56 -6.15 -1.33
N LYS A 145 -20.44 -7.34 -0.73
CA LYS A 145 -21.18 -8.54 -1.16
C LYS A 145 -22.68 -8.41 -0.92
N GLU A 146 -23.09 -7.79 0.18
CA GLU A 146 -24.50 -7.53 0.49
C GLU A 146 -25.10 -6.47 -0.43
N GLU A 147 -24.38 -5.40 -0.74
CA GLU A 147 -24.85 -4.37 -1.68
C GLU A 147 -24.96 -4.88 -3.11
N ILE A 148 -24.06 -5.77 -3.56
CA ILE A 148 -24.19 -6.44 -4.86
C ILE A 148 -25.43 -7.36 -4.89
N LYS A 149 -25.80 -7.94 -3.75
CA LYS A 149 -27.02 -8.76 -3.63
C LYS A 149 -28.29 -7.94 -3.49
N LYS A 150 -28.20 -6.62 -3.19
CA LYS A 150 -29.38 -5.77 -3.25
C LYS A 150 -29.83 -5.71 -4.70
N PRO A 151 -31.03 -6.21 -5.03
CA PRO A 151 -31.55 -6.12 -6.37
C PRO A 151 -31.61 -4.64 -6.76
N PHE A 152 -31.28 -4.36 -8.02
CA PHE A 152 -31.40 -3.02 -8.57
C PHE A 152 -32.87 -2.64 -8.52
N ALA A 153 -33.23 -1.58 -7.78
CA ALA A 153 -34.63 -1.23 -7.54
C ALA A 153 -35.45 -0.94 -8.82
N PHE A 154 -34.77 -0.71 -9.94
CA PHE A 154 -35.36 -0.44 -11.25
C PHE A 154 -35.14 -1.59 -12.24
N GLU A 155 -34.73 -2.79 -11.80
CA GLU A 155 -34.48 -3.92 -12.71
C GLU A 155 -35.75 -4.35 -13.45
N ASP A 156 -36.89 -4.34 -12.75
CA ASP A 156 -38.20 -4.60 -13.35
C ASP A 156 -38.65 -3.48 -14.30
N GLU A 157 -38.43 -2.21 -13.93
CA GLU A 157 -38.81 -1.06 -14.76
C GLU A 157 -37.93 -0.96 -16.03
N LEU A 158 -36.66 -1.36 -15.92
CA LEU A 158 -35.72 -1.40 -17.04
C LEU A 158 -36.06 -2.56 -17.99
N LYS A 159 -36.45 -3.74 -17.48
CA LYS A 159 -36.95 -4.84 -18.29
C LYS A 159 -38.23 -4.45 -19.03
N GLU A 160 -39.20 -3.85 -18.35
CA GLU A 160 -40.46 -3.44 -18.97
C GLU A 160 -40.24 -2.41 -20.08
N LYS A 161 -39.36 -1.42 -19.86
CA LYS A 161 -39.02 -0.43 -20.90
C LYS A 161 -38.19 -0.99 -22.04
N THR A 162 -37.32 -1.98 -21.77
CA THR A 162 -36.51 -2.64 -22.81
C THR A 162 -37.35 -3.60 -23.65
N GLU A 163 -38.29 -4.32 -23.04
CA GLU A 163 -39.24 -5.20 -23.74
C GLU A 163 -40.21 -4.39 -24.60
N ARG A 164 -40.72 -3.26 -24.09
CA ARG A 164 -41.55 -2.34 -24.88
C ARG A 164 -40.79 -1.73 -26.06
N LEU A 165 -39.53 -1.33 -25.87
CA LEU A 165 -38.68 -0.85 -26.96
C LEU A 165 -38.41 -1.94 -28.00
N ASN A 166 -38.09 -3.18 -27.56
CA ASN A 166 -37.87 -4.30 -28.48
C ASN A 166 -39.14 -4.68 -29.24
N ALA A 167 -40.30 -4.72 -28.59
CA ALA A 167 -41.58 -4.97 -29.25
C ALA A 167 -41.89 -3.89 -30.31
N LEU A 168 -41.68 -2.61 -29.98
CA LEU A 168 -41.88 -1.50 -30.91
C LEU A 168 -40.91 -1.56 -32.09
N ASN A 169 -39.66 -1.96 -31.85
CA ASN A 169 -38.62 -2.07 -32.89
C ASN A 169 -38.89 -3.25 -33.85
N ILE A 170 -39.50 -4.33 -33.35
CA ILE A 170 -39.95 -5.46 -34.17
C ILE A 170 -41.18 -5.06 -35.01
N GLU A 171 -42.16 -4.33 -34.47
CA GLU A 171 -43.31 -3.83 -35.22
C GLU A 171 -42.92 -2.78 -36.28
N LEU A 172 -41.99 -1.87 -35.97
CA LEU A 172 -41.49 -0.87 -36.92
C LEU A 172 -40.67 -1.51 -38.06
N ASN A 173 -39.84 -2.52 -37.77
CA ASN A 173 -39.09 -3.26 -38.81
C ASN A 173 -39.98 -4.15 -39.69
N LEU A 174 -41.21 -4.47 -39.27
CA LEU A 174 -42.19 -5.17 -40.11
C LEU A 174 -42.88 -4.23 -41.12
N ASN A 175 -42.80 -2.91 -40.92
CA ASN A 175 -43.42 -1.92 -41.81
C ASN A 175 -42.45 -1.37 -42.90
N GLU A 176 -41.16 -1.73 -42.87
CA GLU A 176 -40.14 -1.27 -43.84
C GLU A 176 -39.77 -2.31 -44.91
N LYS A 177 -40.51 -3.43 -45.02
CA LYS A 177 -40.22 -4.48 -46.01
C LYS A 177 -41.13 -4.51 -47.25
N ASP A 178 -41.85 -3.42 -47.51
CA ASP A 178 -42.48 -3.18 -48.81
C ASP A 178 -42.43 -1.70 -49.15
N THR A 179 -41.29 -1.25 -49.65
CA THR A 179 -41.20 -0.19 -50.69
C THR A 179 -39.79 -0.21 -51.25
N SER A 180 -39.57 -1.15 -52.15
CA SER A 180 -38.49 -1.05 -53.11
C SER A 180 -38.76 0.13 -54.06
N VAL A 181 -37.69 0.91 -54.30
CA VAL A 181 -37.42 1.78 -55.46
C VAL A 181 -38.08 3.17 -55.49
N MET A 182 -37.31 4.24 -55.21
CA MET A 182 -36.85 5.24 -56.21
C MET A 182 -36.19 6.47 -55.54
N ASP A 183 -35.16 6.98 -56.23
CA ASP A 183 -34.34 8.19 -56.00
C ASP A 183 -35.06 9.40 -55.37
N THR A 184 -34.39 10.09 -54.45
CA THR A 184 -33.82 11.43 -54.73
C THR A 184 -32.98 11.94 -53.55
N GLU A 185 -31.81 12.48 -53.88
CA GLU A 185 -30.92 13.23 -52.97
C GLU A 185 -31.65 14.38 -52.28
N SER A 186 -31.31 14.68 -51.02
CA SER A 186 -31.20 16.05 -50.48
C SER A 186 -30.52 16.03 -49.10
N GLU A 187 -29.44 16.79 -49.01
CA GLU A 187 -28.70 17.16 -47.80
C GLU A 187 -29.60 17.76 -46.71
N GLN A 188 -29.31 17.50 -45.44
CA GLN A 188 -28.95 18.56 -44.48
C GLN A 188 -28.63 18.00 -43.07
N THR A 189 -27.39 18.27 -42.68
CA THR A 189 -26.86 18.50 -41.33
C THR A 189 -27.85 19.08 -40.32
N GLU A 190 -27.79 18.60 -39.08
CA GLU A 190 -27.78 19.48 -37.90
C GLU A 190 -27.12 18.82 -36.67
N GLU A 191 -26.46 19.68 -35.91
CA GLU A 191 -25.36 19.45 -34.98
C GLU A 191 -25.76 19.23 -33.51
N GLN A 192 -24.92 18.44 -32.81
CA GLN A 192 -24.34 18.68 -31.46
C GLN A 192 -25.23 18.55 -30.18
N PRO A 193 -24.64 18.51 -28.95
CA PRO A 193 -23.20 18.51 -28.59
C PRO A 193 -22.75 17.45 -27.56
N GLU A 194 -21.51 16.99 -27.72
CA GLU A 194 -20.66 16.43 -26.67
C GLU A 194 -20.17 17.53 -25.72
N ARG A 195 -20.26 17.33 -24.40
CA ARG A 195 -19.55 18.18 -23.42
C ARG A 195 -18.16 17.61 -23.14
N LYS A 196 -17.16 18.35 -23.63
CA LYS A 196 -15.72 18.14 -23.55
C LYS A 196 -15.13 18.13 -22.13
N CYS A 197 -14.06 17.34 -22.00
CA CYS A 197 -12.99 17.47 -21.02
C CYS A 197 -12.17 18.76 -21.16
N ALA A 198 -11.62 19.17 -20.01
CA ALA A 198 -10.31 19.77 -19.73
C ALA A 198 -9.88 21.08 -20.42
N SER A 199 -9.64 22.12 -19.62
CA SER A 199 -8.37 22.88 -19.51
C SER A 199 -8.62 24.29 -18.97
N ARG A 200 -7.91 24.70 -17.91
CA ARG A 200 -7.66 26.12 -17.64
C ARG A 200 -6.19 26.26 -17.26
N GLU A 201 -5.41 26.78 -18.20
CA GLU A 201 -4.03 27.23 -18.02
C GLU A 201 -3.96 28.37 -16.99
N ARG A 202 -2.90 28.38 -16.18
CA ARG A 202 -1.84 29.41 -16.20
C ARG A 202 -0.70 29.03 -15.27
#